data_AF-A0A7S1MZI8-F1
#
_entry.id   AF-A0A7S1MZI8-F1
#
_cell.length_a   1.000
_cell.length_b   1.000
_cell.length_c   1.000
_cell.angle_alpha   90.00
_cell.angle_beta   90.00
_cell.angle_gamma   90.00
#
_symmetry.space_group_name_H-M   'P 1'
#
loop_
_entity.id
_entity.type
_entity.pdbx_description
1 polymer ?
#
loop_
_entity_poly.entity_id
_entity_poly.type
_entity_poly.pdbx_seq_one_letter_code
_entity_poly.pdbx_strand_id
1 'polypeptide(L)'
;SSCTQAYGFYRELSLKYPDSNWERIYKLCEGVFAALPLCAIIEDQVYVAHGGLFRDPLAAKKKGGKKRAKKRAKRGAGLLSIGSLGQLRAASKGGLDPDNTVASQVISTDVLWSDPQGDAGLAENDNRGIGLLFGPDVTEQFLKENSLRLIIRSHEGPDARIYREDMKSLMAGYSVDHEGQSGKLVTVFSAPDYPQFADPDERTYNKAAYVVLQHPNISSDPEFKQFSAKPRPQVSASFYEEEE
;
A
#
# COMPACT_ATOMS: atom_id res chain seq x y z
N SER A 1 -1.45 18.40 -2.01
CA SER A 1 -0.33 18.16 -2.93
C SER A 1 -0.27 16.66 -3.20
N SER A 2 0.16 16.26 -4.40
CA SER A 2 0.36 14.84 -4.72
C SER A 2 1.58 14.28 -3.96
N CYS A 3 1.69 12.96 -3.83
CA CYS A 3 2.89 12.34 -3.23
C CYS A 3 4.16 12.74 -3.99
N THR A 4 4.08 12.84 -5.31
CA THR A 4 5.25 13.19 -6.15
C THR A 4 5.67 14.65 -6.01
N GLN A 5 4.74 15.55 -5.65
CA GLN A 5 5.04 16.94 -5.30
C GLN A 5 5.64 17.06 -3.89
N ALA A 6 5.07 16.35 -2.92
CA ALA A 6 5.45 16.46 -1.52
C ALA A 6 6.78 15.76 -1.18
N TYR A 7 7.09 14.63 -1.82
CA TYR A 7 8.19 13.75 -1.41
C TYR A 7 9.37 13.73 -2.38
N GLY A 8 9.65 14.87 -3.02
CA GLY A 8 10.92 15.14 -3.70
C GLY A 8 11.00 14.78 -5.19
N PHE A 9 10.12 13.93 -5.74
CA PHE A 9 10.21 13.59 -7.18
C PHE A 9 10.07 14.81 -8.10
N TYR A 10 9.12 15.70 -7.81
CA TYR A 10 8.92 16.95 -8.55
C TYR A 10 10.18 17.85 -8.49
N ARG A 11 10.74 18.03 -7.29
CA ARG A 11 11.95 18.82 -7.04
C ARG A 11 13.19 18.20 -7.68
N GLU A 12 13.29 16.87 -7.67
CA GLU A 12 14.38 16.14 -8.31
C GLU A 12 14.42 16.41 -9.82
N LEU A 13 13.25 16.44 -10.48
CA LEU A 13 13.19 16.77 -11.91
C LEU A 13 13.61 18.21 -12.18
N SER A 14 13.18 19.17 -11.37
CA SER A 14 13.57 20.58 -11.57
C SER A 14 15.07 20.79 -11.37
N LEU A 15 15.69 20.07 -10.42
CA LEU A 15 17.13 20.13 -10.19
C LEU A 15 17.95 19.43 -11.28
N LYS A 16 17.51 18.25 -11.75
CA LYS A 16 18.26 17.45 -12.73
C LYS A 16 18.09 17.93 -14.17
N TYR A 17 16.97 18.58 -14.47
CA TYR A 17 16.63 19.08 -15.81
C TYR A 17 16.28 20.59 -15.75
N PRO A 18 17.20 21.46 -15.29
CA PRO A 18 16.89 22.86 -14.94
C PRO A 18 16.45 23.73 -16.13
N ASP A 19 16.69 23.30 -17.36
CA ASP A 19 16.10 23.94 -18.54
C ASP A 19 14.57 23.81 -18.52
N SER A 20 13.86 24.66 -19.25
CA SER A 20 12.38 24.73 -19.30
C SER A 20 11.59 23.43 -19.62
N ASN A 21 12.26 22.28 -19.78
CA ASN A 21 11.66 20.99 -20.11
C ASN A 21 11.26 20.14 -18.90
N TRP A 22 11.71 20.41 -17.67
CA TRP A 22 11.40 19.52 -16.53
C TRP A 22 9.90 19.41 -16.22
N GLU A 23 9.13 20.50 -16.33
CA GLU A 23 7.67 20.46 -16.14
C GLU A 23 6.99 19.54 -17.16
N ARG A 24 7.50 19.55 -18.41
CA ARG A 24 7.03 18.65 -19.46
C ARG A 24 7.40 17.21 -19.14
N ILE A 25 8.61 16.96 -18.64
CA ILE A 25 9.05 15.63 -18.21
C ILE A 25 8.15 15.13 -17.07
N TYR A 26 7.88 15.98 -16.07
CA TYR A 26 6.99 15.65 -14.95
C TYR A 26 5.59 15.25 -15.44
N LYS A 27 4.97 16.04 -16.32
CA LYS A 27 3.66 15.73 -16.91
C LYS A 27 3.66 14.42 -17.72
N LEU A 28 4.76 14.11 -18.40
CA LEU A 28 4.91 12.83 -19.10
C LEU A 28 5.03 11.66 -18.10
N CYS A 29 5.79 11.82 -17.02
CA CYS A 29 5.88 10.83 -15.95
C CYS A 29 4.51 10.59 -15.30
N GLU A 30 3.77 11.65 -14.99
CA GLU A 30 2.39 11.58 -14.50
C GLU A 30 1.47 10.76 -15.41
N GLY A 31 1.57 10.97 -16.73
CA GLY A 31 0.84 10.18 -17.71
C GLY A 31 1.22 8.69 -17.70
N VAL A 32 2.50 8.37 -17.48
CA VAL A 32 2.97 6.98 -17.33
C VAL A 32 2.48 6.37 -16.02
N PHE A 33 2.55 7.10 -14.91
CA PHE A 33 2.09 6.63 -13.59
C PHE A 33 0.59 6.30 -13.61
N ALA A 34 -0.23 7.16 -14.23
CA ALA A 34 -1.66 6.91 -14.39
C ALA A 34 -1.98 5.68 -15.26
N ALA A 35 -1.03 5.20 -16.07
CA ALA A 35 -1.18 4.02 -16.90
C ALA A 35 -0.77 2.70 -16.19
N LEU A 36 -0.06 2.78 -15.06
CA LEU A 36 0.43 1.61 -14.33
C LEU A 36 -0.73 0.70 -13.86
N PRO A 37 -0.56 -0.64 -13.89
CA PRO A 37 -1.53 -1.55 -13.34
C PRO A 37 -1.58 -1.44 -11.80
N LEU A 38 -2.77 -1.61 -11.21
CA LEU A 38 -2.95 -1.57 -9.75
C LEU A 38 -2.45 -2.83 -9.05
N CYS A 39 -2.55 -3.98 -9.72
CA CYS A 39 -2.22 -5.29 -9.15
C CYS A 39 -1.77 -6.26 -10.25
N ALA A 40 -1.26 -7.41 -9.83
CA ALA A 40 -1.00 -8.57 -10.69
C ALA A 40 -1.58 -9.84 -10.06
N ILE A 41 -2.04 -10.76 -10.91
CA ILE A 41 -2.35 -12.14 -10.54
C ILE A 41 -1.32 -13.04 -11.24
N ILE A 42 -0.60 -13.87 -10.49
CA ILE A 42 0.44 -14.75 -11.01
C ILE A 42 -0.02 -16.21 -10.85
N GLU A 43 -0.03 -16.94 -11.96
CA GLU A 43 -0.48 -18.35 -12.07
C GLU A 43 -1.87 -18.62 -11.46
N ASP A 44 -2.77 -17.62 -11.42
CA ASP A 44 -4.06 -17.73 -10.73
C ASP A 44 -3.94 -18.14 -9.25
N GLN A 45 -2.78 -17.95 -8.62
CA GLN A 45 -2.47 -18.40 -7.26
C GLN A 45 -1.97 -17.27 -6.34
N VAL A 46 -1.35 -16.23 -6.90
CA VAL A 46 -0.75 -15.13 -6.11
C VAL A 46 -1.34 -13.79 -6.53
N TYR A 47 -1.87 -13.04 -5.55
CA TYR A 47 -2.27 -11.63 -5.74
C TYR A 47 -1.15 -10.70 -5.25
N VAL A 48 -0.76 -9.76 -6.10
CA VAL A 48 0.28 -8.77 -5.81
C VAL A 48 -0.30 -7.37 -5.93
N ALA A 49 -0.17 -6.56 -4.88
CA ALA A 49 -0.63 -5.17 -4.85
C ALA A 49 0.36 -4.29 -4.06
N HIS A 50 0.27 -2.97 -4.19
CA HIS A 50 1.13 -2.07 -3.41
C HIS A 50 0.70 -2.02 -1.94
N GLY A 51 -0.54 -1.59 -1.69
CA GLY A 51 -1.18 -1.52 -0.38
C GLY A 51 -1.77 -2.87 0.02
N GLY A 52 -2.93 -3.22 -0.51
CA GLY A 52 -3.51 -4.52 -0.18
C GLY A 52 -4.92 -4.76 -0.71
N LEU A 53 -5.80 -5.12 0.23
CA LEU A 53 -7.19 -5.48 -0.04
C LEU A 53 -8.09 -4.23 -0.16
N PHE A 54 -9.27 -4.42 -0.76
CA PHE A 54 -10.15 -3.32 -1.18
C PHE A 54 -11.61 -3.60 -0.84
N ARG A 55 -12.39 -2.55 -0.53
CA ARG A 55 -13.81 -2.72 -0.17
C ARG A 55 -14.70 -2.94 -1.39
N ASP A 56 -15.88 -3.50 -1.13
CA ASP A 56 -17.01 -3.39 -2.05
C ASP A 56 -17.45 -1.90 -2.12
N PRO A 57 -17.41 -1.27 -3.31
CA PRO A 57 -17.80 0.14 -3.48
C PRO A 57 -19.26 0.41 -3.09
N LEU A 58 -20.14 -0.60 -3.10
CA LEU A 58 -21.54 -0.46 -2.70
C LEU A 58 -21.74 -0.51 -1.18
N ALA A 59 -20.80 -1.10 -0.43
CA ALA A 59 -20.84 -1.15 1.03
C ALA A 59 -20.54 0.21 1.69
N ALA A 60 -19.90 1.14 0.96
CA ALA A 60 -19.49 2.46 1.46
C ALA A 60 -20.65 3.48 1.65
N LYS A 61 -21.91 3.12 1.36
CA LYS A 61 -23.03 4.08 1.39
C LYS A 61 -23.81 4.09 2.72
N LYS A 62 -23.42 4.99 3.64
CA LYS A 62 -24.35 5.85 4.42
C LYS A 62 -23.60 6.86 5.31
N LYS A 63 -23.24 8.03 4.75
CA LYS A 63 -23.07 9.26 5.53
C LYS A 63 -23.73 10.43 4.79
N GLY A 64 -25.02 10.60 5.03
CA GLY A 64 -25.79 11.76 4.58
C GLY A 64 -26.97 11.99 5.52
N GLY A 65 -26.79 12.88 6.51
CA GLY A 65 -27.88 13.33 7.38
C GLY A 65 -27.43 13.73 8.80
N LYS A 66 -26.93 14.95 8.98
CA LYS A 66 -26.89 15.58 10.32
C LYS A 66 -28.33 15.91 10.74
N LYS A 67 -28.84 15.29 11.81
CA LYS A 67 -29.58 15.95 12.92
C LYS A 67 -30.03 14.95 14.01
N ARG A 68 -29.61 15.26 15.24
CA ARG A 68 -30.24 15.02 16.58
C ARG A 68 -30.61 13.58 16.98
N ALA A 69 -29.94 13.04 18.00
CA ALA A 69 -30.49 12.80 19.35
C ALA A 69 -29.55 11.92 20.19
N LYS A 70 -29.39 12.28 21.47
CA LYS A 70 -28.74 11.46 22.49
C LYS A 70 -29.55 10.17 22.73
N LYS A 71 -28.81 9.10 23.11
CA LYS A 71 -29.18 7.92 23.92
C LYS A 71 -29.54 6.63 23.16
N ARG A 72 -28.86 5.56 23.61
CA ARG A 72 -29.10 4.10 23.47
C ARG A 72 -28.53 3.36 22.25
N ALA A 73 -27.48 2.59 22.55
CA ALA A 73 -27.22 1.20 22.18
C ALA A 73 -27.22 0.80 20.69
N LYS A 74 -26.01 0.45 20.22
CA LYS A 74 -25.68 -0.74 19.43
C LYS A 74 -26.65 -1.05 18.26
N ARG A 75 -26.62 -0.26 17.18
CA ARG A 75 -27.19 -0.62 15.87
C ARG A 75 -26.27 -0.13 14.75
N GLY A 76 -25.91 -1.06 13.87
CA GLY A 76 -24.80 -1.03 12.91
C GLY A 76 -24.69 0.21 12.03
N ALA A 77 -23.49 0.77 12.00
CA ALA A 77 -22.93 1.36 10.79
C ALA A 77 -22.95 0.31 9.67
N GLY A 78 -23.17 0.71 8.42
CA GLY A 78 -23.09 -0.21 7.28
C GLY A 78 -21.79 -0.99 7.34
N LEU A 79 -21.88 -2.31 7.39
CA LEU A 79 -20.72 -3.17 7.60
C LEU A 79 -19.84 -3.09 6.36
N LEU A 80 -18.59 -2.64 6.51
CA LEU A 80 -17.61 -2.72 5.41
C LEU A 80 -17.47 -4.19 5.00
N SER A 81 -17.36 -4.44 3.71
CA SER A 81 -17.14 -5.77 3.15
C SER A 81 -16.05 -5.73 2.08
N ILE A 82 -15.38 -6.85 1.88
CA ILE A 82 -14.35 -7.01 0.86
C ILE A 82 -14.96 -7.00 -0.56
N GLY A 83 -14.25 -6.43 -1.53
CA GLY A 83 -14.61 -6.46 -2.93
C GLY A 83 -14.14 -7.74 -3.65
N SER A 84 -14.72 -8.02 -4.81
CA SER A 84 -14.38 -9.16 -5.67
C SER A 84 -13.33 -8.81 -6.74
N LEU A 85 -12.59 -9.81 -7.24
CA LEU A 85 -11.67 -9.62 -8.38
C LEU A 85 -12.38 -9.13 -9.65
N GLY A 86 -13.67 -9.48 -9.84
CA GLY A 86 -14.48 -8.95 -10.93
C GLY A 86 -14.71 -7.44 -10.81
N GLN A 87 -14.99 -6.95 -9.61
CA GLN A 87 -15.11 -5.51 -9.33
C GLN A 87 -13.76 -4.80 -9.51
N LEU A 88 -12.66 -5.40 -9.05
CA LEU A 88 -11.31 -4.85 -9.26
C LEU A 88 -10.98 -4.72 -10.75
N ARG A 89 -11.28 -5.74 -11.56
CA ARG A 89 -11.03 -5.71 -13.01
C ARG A 89 -11.83 -4.61 -13.72
N ALA A 90 -13.02 -4.29 -13.22
CA ALA A 90 -13.87 -3.24 -13.76
C ALA A 90 -13.60 -1.85 -13.17
N ALA A 91 -12.76 -1.74 -12.14
CA ALA A 91 -12.48 -0.49 -11.46
C ALA A 91 -11.72 0.49 -12.36
N SER A 92 -11.97 1.79 -12.14
CA SER A 92 -11.05 2.81 -12.64
C SER A 92 -9.69 2.61 -11.99
N LYS A 93 -8.61 2.80 -12.74
CA LYS A 93 -7.24 2.81 -12.19
C LYS A 93 -6.95 4.05 -11.35
N GLY A 94 -7.88 5.02 -11.34
CA GLY A 94 -7.66 6.35 -10.81
C GLY A 94 -7.18 7.32 -11.90
N GLY A 95 -7.02 8.58 -11.50
CA GLY A 95 -6.34 9.61 -12.28
C GLY A 95 -4.87 9.70 -11.88
N LEU A 96 -4.38 10.93 -11.71
CA LEU A 96 -3.02 11.19 -11.22
C LEU A 96 -2.83 10.71 -9.77
N ASP A 97 -3.75 11.09 -8.88
CA ASP A 97 -3.81 10.60 -7.51
C ASP A 97 -5.18 9.98 -7.21
N PRO A 98 -5.23 8.88 -6.45
CA PRO A 98 -6.48 8.28 -6.01
C PRO A 98 -7.19 9.16 -4.98
N ASP A 99 -8.46 9.46 -5.22
CA ASP A 99 -9.32 10.23 -4.32
C ASP A 99 -10.43 9.33 -3.72
N ASN A 100 -10.38 9.05 -2.41
CA ASN A 100 -11.39 8.24 -1.72
C ASN A 100 -12.78 8.91 -1.63
N THR A 101 -12.89 10.20 -1.92
CA THR A 101 -14.18 10.90 -1.99
C THR A 101 -14.91 10.61 -3.31
N VAL A 102 -14.17 10.18 -4.34
CA VAL A 102 -14.72 9.81 -5.64
C VAL A 102 -15.04 8.32 -5.63
N ALA A 103 -16.34 7.99 -5.62
CA ALA A 103 -16.82 6.62 -5.53
C ALA A 103 -16.25 5.68 -6.60
N SER A 104 -15.97 6.18 -7.81
CA SER A 104 -15.36 5.37 -8.88
C SER A 104 -13.88 5.05 -8.68
N GLN A 105 -13.21 5.70 -7.72
CA GLN A 105 -11.79 5.53 -7.41
C GLN A 105 -11.55 4.78 -6.10
N VAL A 106 -12.60 4.44 -5.33
CA VAL A 106 -12.44 3.83 -4.00
C VAL A 106 -11.64 2.51 -4.04
N ILE A 107 -11.83 1.68 -5.07
CA ILE A 107 -11.07 0.44 -5.22
C ILE A 107 -9.59 0.75 -5.52
N SER A 108 -9.28 1.62 -6.48
CA SER A 108 -7.89 2.00 -6.77
C SER A 108 -7.20 2.59 -5.55
N THR A 109 -7.93 3.37 -4.77
CA THR A 109 -7.44 3.95 -3.52
C THR A 109 -7.11 2.88 -2.49
N ASP A 110 -8.03 1.96 -2.21
CA ASP A 110 -7.77 0.91 -1.22
C ASP A 110 -6.64 -0.04 -1.66
N VAL A 111 -6.56 -0.39 -2.95
CA VAL A 111 -5.45 -1.24 -3.45
C VAL A 111 -4.08 -0.60 -3.22
N LEU A 112 -4.00 0.73 -3.26
CA LEU A 112 -2.76 1.48 -3.07
C LEU A 112 -2.47 1.84 -1.61
N TRP A 113 -3.48 2.01 -0.76
CA TRP A 113 -3.34 2.62 0.58
C TRP A 113 -3.82 1.78 1.76
N SER A 114 -4.44 0.62 1.52
CA SER A 114 -4.86 -0.26 2.63
C SER A 114 -3.67 -0.94 3.31
N ASP A 115 -3.78 -1.13 4.62
CA ASP A 115 -2.79 -1.80 5.48
C ASP A 115 -3.43 -2.99 6.24
N PRO A 116 -2.67 -4.05 6.54
CA PRO A 116 -3.12 -5.10 7.44
C PRO A 116 -3.12 -4.66 8.91
N GLN A 117 -3.83 -5.42 9.73
CA GLN A 117 -3.89 -5.25 11.18
C GLN A 117 -3.99 -6.58 11.90
N GLY A 118 -3.56 -6.63 13.17
CA GLY A 118 -3.64 -7.85 13.98
C GLY A 118 -5.08 -8.26 14.33
N ASP A 119 -5.99 -7.28 14.45
CA ASP A 119 -7.39 -7.52 14.82
C ASP A 119 -8.24 -7.97 13.63
N ALA A 120 -9.25 -8.81 13.91
CA ALA A 120 -10.20 -9.27 12.91
C ALA A 120 -11.11 -8.13 12.38
N GLY A 121 -11.54 -8.26 11.13
CA GLY A 121 -12.50 -7.39 10.47
C GLY A 121 -11.89 -6.36 9.54
N LEU A 122 -12.74 -5.44 9.07
CA LEU A 122 -12.43 -4.38 8.13
C LEU A 122 -12.80 -3.03 8.72
N ALA A 123 -11.87 -2.07 8.68
CA ALA A 123 -12.05 -0.72 9.21
C ALA A 123 -11.47 0.34 8.25
N GLU A 124 -11.87 1.60 8.42
CA GLU A 124 -11.21 2.72 7.72
C GLU A 124 -9.80 2.91 8.28
N ASN A 125 -8.85 3.31 7.44
CA ASN A 125 -7.48 3.59 7.87
C ASN A 125 -7.33 5.04 8.33
N ASP A 126 -7.70 5.31 9.58
CA ASP A 126 -7.59 6.64 10.18
C ASP A 126 -6.13 7.13 10.27
N ASN A 127 -5.15 6.22 10.39
CA ASN A 127 -3.72 6.56 10.46
C ASN A 127 -3.20 7.16 9.16
N ARG A 128 -3.69 6.67 8.01
CA ARG A 128 -3.38 7.22 6.69
C ARG A 128 -4.34 8.35 6.28
N GLY A 129 -5.56 8.35 6.84
CA GLY A 129 -6.68 9.17 6.36
C GLY A 129 -7.30 8.66 5.05
N ILE A 130 -6.82 7.54 4.52
CA ILE A 130 -7.18 6.96 3.23
C ILE A 130 -6.91 5.45 3.21
N GLY A 131 -7.70 4.67 2.47
CA GLY A 131 -7.59 3.21 2.46
C GLY A 131 -8.28 2.51 3.64
N LEU A 132 -8.00 1.22 3.83
CA LEU A 132 -8.59 0.37 4.86
C LEU A 132 -7.54 -0.24 5.79
N LEU A 133 -8.00 -0.65 6.98
CA LEU A 133 -7.34 -1.67 7.80
C LEU A 133 -8.08 -2.99 7.62
N PHE A 134 -7.36 -4.07 7.30
CA PHE A 134 -7.96 -5.40 7.08
C PHE A 134 -7.28 -6.48 7.93
N GLY A 135 -8.08 -7.30 8.60
CA GLY A 135 -7.63 -8.34 9.50
C GLY A 135 -7.29 -9.68 8.84
N PRO A 136 -6.84 -10.66 9.64
CA PRO A 136 -6.51 -12.01 9.18
C PRO A 136 -7.73 -12.77 8.63
N ASP A 137 -8.93 -12.56 9.18
CA ASP A 137 -10.19 -13.15 8.71
C ASP A 137 -10.59 -12.67 7.31
N VAL A 138 -10.42 -11.36 7.05
CA VAL A 138 -10.69 -10.76 5.73
C VAL A 138 -9.70 -11.30 4.70
N THR A 139 -8.45 -11.48 5.11
CA THR A 139 -7.40 -12.05 4.26
C THR A 139 -7.71 -13.51 3.90
N GLU A 140 -8.06 -14.33 4.89
CA GLU A 140 -8.45 -15.72 4.70
C GLU A 140 -9.68 -15.82 3.78
N GLN A 141 -10.69 -14.99 4.00
CA GLN A 141 -11.88 -14.94 3.15
C GLN A 141 -11.50 -14.65 1.69
N PHE A 142 -10.71 -13.61 1.44
CA PHE A 142 -10.32 -13.22 0.09
C PHE A 142 -9.50 -14.30 -0.62
N LEU A 143 -8.53 -14.91 0.06
CA LEU A 143 -7.73 -16.00 -0.48
C LEU A 143 -8.62 -17.18 -0.88
N LYS A 144 -9.50 -17.61 0.04
CA LYS A 144 -10.41 -18.74 -0.15
C LYS A 144 -11.37 -18.53 -1.32
N GLU A 145 -12.05 -17.40 -1.37
CA GLU A 145 -13.06 -17.10 -2.40
C GLU A 145 -12.47 -17.03 -3.81
N ASN A 146 -11.20 -16.64 -3.92
CA ASN A 146 -10.52 -16.48 -5.20
C ASN A 146 -9.57 -17.64 -5.54
N SER A 147 -9.57 -18.72 -4.74
CA SER A 147 -8.65 -19.87 -4.90
C SER A 147 -7.17 -19.46 -4.96
N LEU A 148 -6.82 -18.39 -4.26
CA LEU A 148 -5.45 -17.88 -4.12
C LEU A 148 -4.81 -18.47 -2.86
N ARG A 149 -3.48 -18.49 -2.83
CA ARG A 149 -2.69 -19.00 -1.68
C ARG A 149 -1.70 -18.00 -1.10
N LEU A 150 -1.50 -16.86 -1.75
CA LEU A 150 -0.55 -15.87 -1.31
C LEU A 150 -1.00 -14.48 -1.76
N ILE A 151 -0.95 -13.53 -0.82
CA ILE A 151 -0.98 -12.10 -1.11
C ILE A 151 0.40 -11.53 -0.82
N ILE A 152 0.99 -10.85 -1.79
CA ILE A 152 2.24 -10.10 -1.63
C ILE A 152 1.92 -8.62 -1.71
N ARG A 153 2.32 -7.86 -0.68
CA ARG A 153 2.21 -6.41 -0.64
C ARG A 153 3.52 -5.72 -0.26
N SER A 154 3.55 -4.39 -0.33
CA SER A 154 4.69 -3.57 0.11
C SER A 154 4.21 -2.43 1.03
N HIS A 155 4.22 -1.18 0.58
CA HIS A 155 3.67 0.05 1.18
C HIS A 155 3.97 0.42 2.66
N GLU A 156 4.11 -0.51 3.60
CA GLU A 156 4.68 -0.24 4.94
C GLU A 156 6.19 -0.49 4.94
N GLY A 157 6.92 0.41 5.60
CA GLY A 157 8.35 0.28 5.91
C GLY A 157 8.59 0.12 7.42
N PRO A 158 9.86 0.01 7.84
CA PRO A 158 10.21 -0.06 9.25
C PRO A 158 9.72 1.15 10.06
N ASP A 159 9.79 2.35 9.47
CA ASP A 159 9.29 3.62 10.01
C ASP A 159 7.79 3.60 10.35
N ALA A 160 6.98 2.91 9.55
CA ALA A 160 5.56 2.71 9.85
C ALA A 160 5.34 1.62 10.90
N ARG A 161 6.15 0.55 10.85
CA ARG A 161 5.98 -0.63 11.71
C ARG A 161 6.53 -0.48 13.12
N ILE A 162 7.44 0.47 13.39
CA ILE A 162 7.93 0.71 14.76
C ILE A 162 6.81 1.14 15.74
N TYR A 163 5.71 1.71 15.23
CA TYR A 163 4.57 2.15 16.04
C TYR A 163 3.41 1.15 16.09
N ARG A 164 3.57 -0.03 15.47
CA ARG A 164 2.51 -1.04 15.33
C ARG A 164 2.84 -2.29 16.15
N GLU A 165 2.47 -2.28 17.43
CA GLU A 165 2.68 -3.42 18.34
C GLU A 165 1.92 -4.68 17.90
N ASP A 166 0.83 -4.52 17.16
CA ASP A 166 0.02 -5.60 16.60
C ASP A 166 0.67 -6.29 15.39
N MET A 167 1.73 -5.70 14.84
CA MET A 167 2.34 -6.13 13.59
C MET A 167 3.80 -6.51 13.74
N LYS A 168 4.27 -7.43 12.90
CA LYS A 168 5.67 -7.83 12.88
C LYS A 168 6.55 -6.71 12.31
N SER A 169 7.77 -6.63 12.85
CA SER A 169 8.80 -5.69 12.40
C SER A 169 9.22 -5.94 10.94
N LEU A 170 9.54 -4.86 10.21
CA LEU A 170 10.10 -4.90 8.86
C LEU A 170 11.62 -4.66 8.81
N MET A 171 12.32 -4.78 9.94
CA MET A 171 13.79 -4.63 9.99
C MET A 171 14.53 -5.65 9.11
N ALA A 172 13.92 -6.81 8.84
CA ALA A 172 14.42 -7.83 7.93
C ALA A 172 14.10 -7.54 6.45
N GLY A 173 13.33 -6.50 6.14
CA GLY A 173 12.84 -6.20 4.79
C GLY A 173 11.62 -7.00 4.36
N TYR A 174 11.06 -7.85 5.23
CA TYR A 174 9.81 -8.55 4.98
C TYR A 174 9.12 -8.98 6.28
N SER A 175 7.83 -9.29 6.19
CA SER A 175 7.05 -9.92 7.27
C SER A 175 5.98 -10.85 6.70
N VAL A 176 5.63 -11.89 7.47
CA VAL A 176 4.42 -12.69 7.25
C VAL A 176 3.36 -12.14 8.20
N ASP A 177 2.44 -11.33 7.67
CA ASP A 177 1.52 -10.54 8.46
C ASP A 177 0.30 -11.35 8.89
N HIS A 178 -0.33 -12.09 7.96
CA HIS A 178 -1.41 -13.02 8.26
C HIS A 178 -1.09 -14.41 7.73
N GLU A 179 -1.50 -15.43 8.47
CA GLU A 179 -1.36 -16.84 8.10
C GLU A 179 -2.67 -17.56 8.43
N GLY A 180 -3.27 -18.14 7.41
CA GLY A 180 -4.55 -18.83 7.48
C GLY A 180 -4.49 -20.19 6.79
N GLN A 181 -5.66 -20.83 6.67
CA GLN A 181 -5.76 -22.15 6.05
C GLN A 181 -5.58 -22.06 4.53
N SER A 182 -6.08 -20.98 3.91
CA SER A 182 -6.01 -20.80 2.46
C SER A 182 -4.64 -20.29 2.01
N GLY A 183 -3.90 -19.61 2.87
CA GLY A 183 -2.60 -19.05 2.50
C GLY A 183 -2.07 -17.98 3.43
N LYS A 184 -1.14 -17.18 2.91
CA LYS A 184 -0.44 -16.13 3.66
C LYS A 184 -0.63 -14.74 3.05
N LEU A 185 -0.58 -13.72 3.89
CA LEU A 185 -0.30 -12.33 3.52
C LEU A 185 1.14 -12.03 3.92
N VAL A 186 1.93 -11.55 2.96
CA VAL A 186 3.31 -11.13 3.21
C VAL A 186 3.54 -9.69 2.78
N THR A 187 4.29 -8.96 3.58
CA THR A 187 4.79 -7.63 3.24
C THR A 187 6.26 -7.72 2.89
N VAL A 188 6.66 -7.12 1.76
CA VAL A 188 8.04 -7.04 1.31
C VAL A 188 8.44 -5.58 1.11
N PHE A 189 9.59 -5.21 1.66
CA PHE A 189 10.14 -3.86 1.61
C PHE A 189 11.56 -3.90 1.03
N SER A 190 11.74 -3.26 -0.13
CA SER A 190 12.97 -3.39 -0.93
C SER A 190 13.91 -2.18 -0.82
N ALA A 191 13.66 -1.25 0.10
CA ALA A 191 14.56 -0.12 0.37
C ALA A 191 15.36 -0.39 1.66
N PRO A 192 16.63 -0.85 1.57
CA PRO A 192 17.42 -1.05 2.78
C PRO A 192 17.84 0.30 3.32
N ASP A 193 18.05 0.37 4.64
CA ASP A 193 18.57 1.55 5.31
C ASP A 193 17.72 2.80 5.02
N TYR A 194 16.43 2.67 5.28
CA TYR A 194 15.41 3.66 5.00
C TYR A 194 15.23 4.62 6.19
N PRO A 195 14.96 5.93 5.95
CA PRO A 195 14.99 6.60 4.66
C PRO A 195 16.43 6.79 4.13
N GLN A 196 16.63 6.64 2.82
CA GLN A 196 17.98 6.48 2.25
C GLN A 196 18.86 7.74 2.20
N PHE A 197 18.26 8.92 2.38
CA PHE A 197 18.90 10.24 2.34
C PHE A 197 18.60 11.08 3.60
N ALA A 198 18.11 10.44 4.66
CA ALA A 198 17.89 11.08 5.95
C ALA A 198 19.16 11.08 6.81
N ASP A 199 19.17 11.90 7.85
CA ASP A 199 20.27 11.94 8.81
C ASP A 199 20.48 10.58 9.48
N PRO A 200 21.72 10.26 9.91
CA PRO A 200 22.03 8.97 10.53
C PRO A 200 21.11 8.58 11.70
N ASP A 201 20.60 9.55 12.45
CA ASP A 201 19.73 9.31 13.61
C ASP A 201 18.26 9.04 13.23
N GLU A 202 17.87 9.38 12.00
CA GLU A 202 16.52 9.13 11.45
C GLU A 202 16.44 7.82 10.65
N ARG A 203 17.59 7.25 10.32
CA ARG A 203 17.69 6.01 9.55
C ARG A 203 17.37 4.81 10.42
N THR A 204 16.59 3.90 9.85
CA THR A 204 16.21 2.66 10.54
C THR A 204 17.27 1.57 10.43
N TYR A 205 18.22 1.68 9.47
CA TYR A 205 19.26 0.67 9.22
C TYR A 205 18.71 -0.73 8.89
N ASN A 206 17.49 -0.81 8.36
CA ASN A 206 16.85 -2.07 7.98
C ASN A 206 17.56 -2.77 6.82
N LYS A 207 17.41 -4.10 6.75
CA LYS A 207 17.61 -4.84 5.50
C LYS A 207 16.43 -4.61 4.55
N ALA A 208 16.66 -4.87 3.28
CA ALA A 208 15.61 -5.02 2.29
C ALA A 208 15.45 -6.49 1.92
N ALA A 209 14.31 -6.81 1.31
CA ALA A 209 14.09 -8.12 0.70
C ALA A 209 13.37 -8.03 -0.64
N TYR A 210 13.42 -9.13 -1.38
CA TYR A 210 12.53 -9.44 -2.50
C TYR A 210 12.04 -10.89 -2.38
N VAL A 211 10.92 -11.19 -3.03
CA VAL A 211 10.30 -12.52 -3.04
C VAL A 211 10.67 -13.25 -4.34
N VAL A 212 11.04 -14.52 -4.24
CA VAL A 212 11.25 -15.41 -5.39
C VAL A 212 10.08 -16.38 -5.50
N LEU A 213 9.38 -16.33 -6.62
CA LEU A 213 8.31 -17.28 -6.98
C LEU A 213 8.86 -18.24 -8.04
N GLN A 214 8.66 -19.55 -7.82
CA GLN A 214 9.16 -20.60 -8.72
C GLN A 214 7.98 -21.31 -9.42
N HIS A 215 8.06 -21.41 -10.75
CA HIS A 215 7.16 -22.20 -11.58
C HIS A 215 7.74 -23.62 -11.80
N PRO A 216 6.93 -24.69 -11.85
CA PRO A 216 5.48 -24.73 -11.59
C PRO A 216 5.18 -24.92 -10.10
N ASN A 217 3.94 -24.62 -9.70
CA ASN A 217 3.42 -24.82 -8.34
C ASN A 217 4.02 -23.86 -7.31
N ILE A 218 3.74 -22.57 -7.48
CA ILE A 218 4.16 -21.54 -6.52
C ILE A 218 3.75 -21.93 -5.09
N SER A 219 4.72 -21.95 -4.18
CA SER A 219 4.54 -22.24 -2.76
C SER A 219 3.72 -21.15 -2.08
N SER A 220 2.89 -21.52 -1.09
CA SER A 220 2.28 -20.56 -0.16
C SER A 220 3.27 -20.02 0.88
N ASP A 221 4.46 -20.63 0.96
CA ASP A 221 5.61 -20.15 1.74
C ASP A 221 6.68 -19.60 0.78
N PRO A 222 6.65 -18.29 0.49
CA PRO A 222 7.58 -17.69 -0.47
C PRO A 222 9.00 -17.62 0.06
N GLU A 223 9.98 -17.78 -0.84
CA GLU A 223 11.39 -17.55 -0.49
C GLU A 223 11.70 -16.05 -0.47
N PHE A 224 12.18 -15.56 0.69
CA PHE A 224 12.65 -14.19 0.84
C PHE A 224 14.17 -14.13 0.68
N LYS A 225 14.63 -13.26 -0.23
CA LYS A 225 16.04 -12.95 -0.41
C LYS A 225 16.33 -11.57 0.15
N GLN A 226 17.11 -11.52 1.22
CA GLN A 226 17.47 -10.28 1.88
C GLN A 226 18.77 -9.67 1.34
N PHE A 227 18.86 -8.35 1.35
CA PHE A 227 20.07 -7.61 1.01
C PHE A 227 20.21 -6.34 1.86
N SER A 228 21.47 -5.91 2.02
CA SER A 228 21.81 -4.70 2.76
C SER A 228 22.11 -3.54 1.82
N ALA A 229 22.06 -2.33 2.37
CA ALA A 229 22.43 -1.13 1.63
C ALA A 229 23.86 -1.20 1.09
N LYS A 230 24.07 -0.54 -0.04
CA LYS A 230 25.39 -0.32 -0.65
C LYS A 230 25.78 1.15 -0.49
N PRO A 231 27.08 1.48 -0.56
CA PRO A 231 27.52 2.87 -0.57
C PRO A 231 26.76 3.68 -1.65
N ARG A 232 26.35 4.90 -1.30
CA ARG A 232 25.61 5.81 -2.17
C ARG A 232 26.40 7.11 -2.35
N PRO A 233 26.25 7.82 -3.48
CA PRO A 233 26.76 9.18 -3.60
C PRO A 233 26.19 10.08 -2.49
N GLN A 234 26.99 11.02 -2.02
CA GLN A 234 26.50 12.08 -1.14
C GLN A 234 25.60 13.01 -1.96
N VAL A 235 24.39 13.26 -1.46
CA VAL A 235 23.39 14.14 -2.09
C VAL A 235 23.04 15.19 -1.04
N SER A 236 22.97 16.47 -1.43
CA SER A 236 22.56 17.53 -0.52
C SER A 236 21.09 17.36 -0.11
N ALA A 237 20.79 17.62 1.16
CA ALA A 237 19.44 17.54 1.73
C ALA A 237 18.40 18.37 0.94
N SER A 238 18.88 19.39 0.21
CA SER A 238 18.10 20.17 -0.75
C SER A 238 17.23 19.32 -1.68
N PHE A 239 17.59 18.08 -2.07
CA PHE A 239 16.70 17.30 -2.94
C PHE A 239 15.34 16.93 -2.31
N TYR A 240 15.27 16.89 -0.97
CA TYR A 240 14.13 16.36 -0.23
C TYR A 240 13.57 17.32 0.84
N GLU A 241 14.18 18.49 1.03
CA GLU A 241 13.68 19.55 1.91
C GLU A 241 12.78 20.53 1.12
N GLU A 242 11.59 20.80 1.65
CA GLU A 242 10.76 21.94 1.23
C GLU A 242 11.48 23.23 1.65
N GLU A 243 11.57 24.23 0.77
CA GLU A 243 11.95 25.58 1.23
C GLU A 243 10.80 26.11 2.09
N GLU A 244 11.09 26.47 3.35
CA GLU A 244 10.14 27.10 4.30
C GLU A 244 9.43 28.34 3.74
#